data_AF-A0A432UQZ4-F1
#
_entry.id   AF-A0A432UQZ4-F1
#
_cell.length_a   1.000
_cell.length_b   1.000
_cell.length_c   1.000
_cell.angle_alpha   90.00
_cell.angle_beta   90.00
_cell.angle_gamma   90.00
#
_symmetry.space_group_name_H-M   'P 1'
#
loop_
_entity.id
_entity.type
_entity.pdbx_description
1 polymer ?
#
loop_
_entity_poly.entity_id
_entity_poly.type
_entity_poly.pdbx_seq_one_letter_code
_entity_poly.pdbx_strand_id
1 'polypeptide(L)'
;MKKLLVSAAVIATLSLGACSSNQSKSASSYDSVISEATSTHAIAKKNGYVWKQKKMKKAYVDHYIAKAEAAKKKGDDKAAMKYANEALKTAKAEVHQMKEYADLKPAWTK
;
A
#
# COMPACT_ATOMS: atom_id res chain seq x y z
N MET A 1 -26.77 -61.38 11.59
CA MET A 1 -25.61 -61.96 10.88
C MET A 1 -24.79 -60.83 10.30
N LYS A 2 -23.52 -60.73 10.70
CA LYS A 2 -22.51 -59.81 10.16
C LYS A 2 -22.34 -60.04 8.66
N LYS A 3 -22.29 -58.98 7.85
CA LYS A 3 -21.51 -58.96 6.60
C LYS A 3 -20.87 -57.58 6.45
N LEU A 4 -19.59 -57.54 6.79
CA LEU A 4 -18.64 -56.53 6.35
C LEU A 4 -18.45 -56.70 4.85
N LEU A 5 -18.48 -55.61 4.08
CA LEU A 5 -17.71 -55.51 2.84
C LEU A 5 -17.13 -54.10 2.71
N VAL A 6 -15.81 -54.07 2.90
CA VAL A 6 -14.89 -53.01 2.49
C VAL A 6 -15.01 -52.82 0.99
N SER A 7 -15.10 -51.59 0.52
CA SER A 7 -14.78 -51.25 -0.87
C SER A 7 -14.16 -49.86 -0.91
N ALA A 8 -12.86 -49.85 -1.19
CA ALA A 8 -12.06 -48.67 -1.42
C ALA A 8 -12.53 -47.98 -2.71
N ALA A 9 -13.00 -46.74 -2.60
CA ALA A 9 -13.09 -45.83 -3.72
C ALA A 9 -11.89 -44.87 -3.63
N VAL A 10 -10.82 -45.21 -4.36
CA VAL A 10 -9.74 -44.27 -4.65
C VAL A 10 -10.35 -43.20 -5.57
N ILE A 11 -10.76 -42.07 -4.98
CA ILE A 11 -11.12 -40.90 -5.77
C ILE A 11 -9.81 -40.22 -6.17
N ALA A 12 -9.29 -40.61 -7.32
CA ALA A 12 -8.31 -39.83 -8.05
C ALA A 12 -8.99 -38.54 -8.56
N THR A 13 -9.06 -37.52 -7.71
CA THR A 13 -9.38 -36.14 -8.14
C THR A 13 -8.11 -35.53 -8.72
N LEU A 14 -7.79 -35.91 -9.94
CA LEU A 14 -7.01 -35.06 -10.83
C LEU A 14 -7.94 -33.96 -11.33
N SER A 15 -8.15 -32.93 -10.51
CA SER A 15 -8.74 -31.67 -10.94
C SER A 15 -7.69 -30.57 -10.80
N LEU A 16 -6.98 -30.37 -11.91
CA LEU A 16 -6.68 -29.09 -12.54
C LEU A 16 -6.29 -27.93 -11.62
N GLY A 17 -5.08 -27.43 -11.85
CA GLY A 17 -4.85 -26.00 -11.82
C GLY A 17 -3.72 -25.58 -10.90
N ALA A 18 -2.53 -25.53 -11.49
CA ALA A 18 -1.42 -24.72 -11.04
C ALA A 18 -1.87 -23.29 -10.66
N CYS A 19 -2.10 -23.05 -9.37
CA CYS A 19 -2.16 -21.72 -8.77
C CYS A 19 -1.63 -21.77 -7.31
N SER A 20 -0.73 -22.69 -6.98
CA SER A 20 -0.10 -22.74 -5.63
C SER A 20 1.29 -22.14 -5.57
N SER A 21 1.75 -21.44 -6.61
CA SER A 21 3.09 -20.83 -6.65
C SER A 21 3.03 -19.36 -7.08
N ASN A 22 2.21 -18.58 -6.39
CA ASN A 22 2.54 -17.17 -6.16
C ASN A 22 2.54 -17.01 -4.65
N GLN A 23 3.71 -17.22 -4.07
CA GLN A 23 4.05 -16.78 -2.74
C GLN A 23 3.71 -15.30 -2.66
N SER A 24 2.52 -14.99 -2.16
CA SER A 24 2.06 -13.62 -2.03
C SER A 24 3.08 -12.95 -1.13
N LYS A 25 3.80 -11.94 -1.64
CA LYS A 25 4.28 -10.85 -0.78
C LYS A 25 3.10 -10.55 0.14
N SER A 26 3.26 -10.75 1.45
CA SER A 26 2.18 -10.55 2.43
C SER A 26 1.45 -9.29 2.05
N ALA A 27 0.20 -9.40 1.59
CA ALA A 27 -0.51 -8.25 1.08
C ALA A 27 -0.64 -7.26 2.24
N SER A 28 0.09 -6.14 2.20
CA SER A 28 0.01 -5.12 3.24
C SER A 28 -1.45 -4.70 3.39
N SER A 29 -1.98 -4.74 4.61
CA SER A 29 -3.35 -4.34 4.88
C SER A 29 -3.55 -2.85 4.62
N TYR A 30 -4.79 -2.45 4.33
CA TYR A 30 -5.14 -1.04 4.12
C TYR A 30 -4.64 -0.15 5.27
N ASP A 31 -4.88 -0.56 6.52
CA ASP A 31 -4.51 0.22 7.70
C ASP A 31 -3.00 0.34 7.86
N SER A 32 -2.24 -0.72 7.52
CA SER A 32 -0.77 -0.65 7.60
C SER A 32 -0.21 0.32 6.55
N VAL A 33 -0.76 0.32 5.33
CA VAL A 33 -0.35 1.25 4.27
C VAL A 33 -0.71 2.70 4.63
N ILE A 34 -1.91 2.96 5.17
CA ILE A 34 -2.30 4.31 5.61
C ILE A 34 -1.45 4.79 6.79
N SER A 35 -1.16 3.92 7.75
CA SER A 35 -0.29 4.23 8.89
C SER A 35 1.15 4.55 8.43
N GLU A 36 1.71 3.76 7.50
CA GLU A 36 3.04 4.01 6.92
C GLU A 36 3.05 5.31 6.11
N ALA A 37 2.02 5.58 5.31
CA ALA A 37 1.91 6.83 4.55
C ALA A 37 1.84 8.05 5.48
N THR A 38 1.04 7.97 6.54
CA THR A 38 0.84 9.06 7.51
C THR A 38 2.11 9.36 8.29
N SER A 39 2.78 8.33 8.81
CA SER A 39 4.04 8.48 9.55
C SER A 39 5.17 8.99 8.66
N THR A 40 5.28 8.50 7.43
CA THR A 40 6.27 8.98 6.46
C THR A 40 6.02 10.44 6.09
N HIS A 41 4.75 10.82 5.86
CA HIS A 41 4.38 12.20 5.56
C HIS A 41 4.65 13.14 6.73
N ALA A 42 4.48 12.68 7.97
CA ALA A 42 4.81 13.47 9.16
C ALA A 42 6.31 13.83 9.21
N ILE A 43 7.20 12.94 8.75
CA ILE A 43 8.64 13.22 8.64
C ILE A 43 8.87 14.34 7.62
N ALA A 44 8.29 14.24 6.43
CA ALA A 44 8.41 15.30 5.41
C ALA A 44 7.87 16.64 5.90
N LYS A 45 6.70 16.62 6.56
CA LYS A 45 6.06 17.81 7.15
C LYS A 45 6.91 18.49 8.21
N LYS A 46 7.55 17.72 9.09
CA LYS A 46 8.46 18.25 10.11
C LYS A 46 9.67 18.99 9.49
N ASN A 47 10.08 18.60 8.29
CA ASN A 47 11.24 19.14 7.60
C ASN A 47 10.89 20.13 6.47
N GLY A 48 9.61 20.44 6.24
CA GLY A 48 9.18 21.39 5.22
C GLY A 48 9.15 20.85 3.78
N TYR A 49 9.24 19.54 3.57
CA TYR A 49 9.27 18.89 2.24
C TYR A 49 7.91 18.38 1.78
N VAL A 50 6.82 19.09 2.12
CA VAL A 50 5.46 18.68 1.77
C VAL A 50 5.07 19.14 0.38
N TRP A 51 4.58 18.22 -0.44
CA TRP A 51 4.15 18.50 -1.81
C TRP A 51 2.68 18.94 -1.84
N LYS A 52 2.45 20.14 -2.36
CA LYS A 52 1.11 20.71 -2.53
C LYS A 52 1.09 21.64 -3.75
N GLN A 53 0.12 21.45 -4.64
CA GLN A 53 -0.11 22.42 -5.72
C GLN A 53 -0.76 23.69 -5.17
N LYS A 54 -0.44 24.85 -5.77
CA LYS A 54 -0.98 26.17 -5.38
C LYS A 54 -2.52 26.21 -5.27
N LYS A 55 -3.23 25.54 -6.18
CA LYS A 55 -4.71 25.52 -6.21
C LYS A 55 -5.34 24.39 -5.40
N MET A 56 -4.55 23.46 -4.86
CA MET A 56 -5.08 22.38 -4.03
C MET A 56 -5.31 22.84 -2.60
N LYS A 57 -6.40 22.38 -1.98
CA LYS A 57 -6.67 22.64 -0.55
C LYS A 57 -5.79 21.79 0.36
N LYS A 58 -5.60 20.52 0.00
CA LYS A 58 -4.82 19.52 0.75
C LYS A 58 -3.44 19.28 0.09
N ALA A 59 -2.47 18.86 0.88
CA ALA A 59 -1.24 18.26 0.34
C ALA A 59 -1.58 16.97 -0.43
N TYR A 60 -0.69 16.53 -1.32
CA TYR A 60 -0.97 15.35 -2.14
C TYR A 60 -1.19 14.08 -1.30
N VAL A 61 -0.38 13.86 -0.26
CA VAL A 61 -0.56 12.70 0.62
C VAL A 61 -1.93 12.75 1.30
N ASP A 62 -2.27 13.87 1.96
CA ASP A 62 -3.59 14.08 2.60
C ASP A 62 -4.77 13.94 1.63
N HIS A 63 -4.59 14.34 0.37
CA HIS A 63 -5.59 14.20 -0.68
C HIS A 63 -5.83 12.73 -1.02
N TYR A 64 -4.76 11.94 -1.18
CA TYR A 64 -4.89 10.51 -1.46
C TYR A 64 -5.41 9.73 -0.26
N ILE A 65 -5.01 10.05 0.97
CA ILE A 65 -5.61 9.47 2.18
C ILE A 65 -7.12 9.72 2.20
N ALA A 66 -7.56 10.96 1.96
CA ALA A 66 -8.99 11.28 1.92
C ALA A 66 -9.76 10.53 0.82
N LYS A 67 -9.14 10.31 -0.36
CA LYS A 67 -9.73 9.48 -1.41
C LYS A 67 -9.80 8.01 -1.01
N ALA A 68 -8.78 7.50 -0.32
CA ALA A 68 -8.71 6.13 0.17
C ALA A 68 -9.84 5.88 1.18
N GLU A 69 -10.00 6.77 2.15
CA GLU A 69 -11.09 6.74 3.14
C GLU A 69 -12.47 6.82 2.48
N ALA A 70 -12.64 7.72 1.50
CA ALA A 70 -13.90 7.86 0.79
C ALA A 70 -14.27 6.61 -0.01
N ALA A 71 -13.28 5.94 -0.62
CA ALA A 71 -13.48 4.66 -1.30
C ALA A 71 -13.81 3.54 -0.29
N LYS A 72 -13.10 3.48 0.83
CA LYS A 72 -13.34 2.48 1.88
C LYS A 72 -14.75 2.61 2.47
N LYS A 73 -15.23 3.83 2.71
CA LYS A 73 -16.61 4.12 3.15
C LYS A 73 -17.68 3.66 2.16
N LYS A 74 -17.34 3.57 0.87
CA LYS A 74 -18.22 3.07 -0.20
C LYS A 74 -18.12 1.57 -0.41
N GLY A 75 -17.26 0.86 0.33
CA GLY A 75 -16.97 -0.56 0.12
C GLY A 75 -16.11 -0.86 -1.11
N ASP A 76 -15.51 0.16 -1.74
CA ASP A 76 -14.62 -0.02 -2.89
C ASP A 76 -13.18 -0.26 -2.40
N ASP A 77 -12.92 -1.50 -1.98
CA ASP A 77 -11.62 -1.90 -1.42
C ASP A 77 -10.48 -1.78 -2.42
N LYS A 78 -10.76 -1.99 -3.72
CA LYS A 78 -9.76 -1.85 -4.78
C LYS A 78 -9.33 -0.40 -4.93
N ALA A 79 -10.28 0.54 -4.99
CA ALA A 79 -9.95 1.96 -5.06
C ALA A 79 -9.33 2.45 -3.73
N ALA A 80 -9.79 1.95 -2.58
CA ALA A 80 -9.21 2.28 -1.28
C ALA A 80 -7.73 1.92 -1.24
N MET A 81 -7.38 0.68 -1.60
CA MET A 81 -5.99 0.23 -1.66
C MET A 81 -5.17 0.98 -2.72
N LYS A 82 -5.76 1.28 -3.89
CA LYS A 82 -5.07 2.09 -4.90
C LYS A 82 -4.66 3.46 -4.34
N TYR A 83 -5.60 4.17 -3.72
CA TYR A 83 -5.31 5.50 -3.16
C TYR A 83 -4.40 5.46 -1.94
N ALA A 84 -4.50 4.43 -1.08
CA ALA A 84 -3.57 4.24 0.03
C ALA A 84 -2.13 4.08 -0.48
N ASN A 85 -1.92 3.29 -1.53
CA ASN A 85 -0.60 3.13 -2.14
C ASN A 85 -0.08 4.41 -2.81
N GLU A 86 -0.94 5.21 -3.45
CA GLU A 86 -0.54 6.52 -3.99
C GLU A 86 -0.14 7.50 -2.87
N ALA A 87 -0.84 7.47 -1.73
CA ALA A 87 -0.46 8.25 -0.55
C ALA A 87 0.93 7.83 -0.06
N LEU A 88 1.17 6.53 0.09
CA LEU A 88 2.46 5.99 0.55
C LEU A 88 3.60 6.31 -0.42
N LYS A 89 3.38 6.12 -1.72
CA LYS A 89 4.34 6.45 -2.77
C LYS A 89 4.72 7.93 -2.72
N THR A 90 3.73 8.80 -2.59
CA THR A 90 3.95 10.25 -2.51
C THR A 90 4.73 10.61 -1.25
N ALA A 91 4.36 10.09 -0.08
CA ALA A 91 5.06 10.34 1.18
C ALA A 91 6.52 9.88 1.14
N LYS A 92 6.79 8.70 0.54
CA LYS A 92 8.15 8.20 0.32
C LYS A 92 8.96 9.12 -0.58
N ALA A 93 8.33 9.69 -1.61
CA ALA A 93 8.99 10.61 -2.52
C ALA A 93 9.33 11.96 -1.86
N GLU A 94 8.45 12.48 -1.00
CA GLU A 94 8.73 13.67 -0.19
C GLU A 94 9.96 13.46 0.74
N VAL A 95 10.00 12.33 1.44
CA VAL A 95 11.14 11.98 2.31
C VAL A 95 12.41 11.67 1.50
N HIS A 96 12.28 11.07 0.32
CA HIS A 96 13.42 10.83 -0.55
C HIS A 96 14.03 12.16 -1.01
N GLN A 97 13.21 13.11 -1.47
CA GLN A 97 13.67 14.44 -1.85
C GLN A 97 14.35 15.17 -0.69
N MET A 98 13.78 15.09 0.52
CA MET A 98 14.40 15.62 1.73
C MET A 98 15.80 15.07 1.95
N LYS A 99 15.98 13.75 1.79
CA LYS A 99 17.29 13.10 1.98
C LYS A 99 18.26 13.43 0.85
N GLU A 100 17.80 13.42 -0.39
CA GLU A 100 18.63 13.67 -1.57
C GLU A 100 19.25 15.07 -1.55
N TYR A 101 18.51 16.06 -1.06
CA TYR A 101 18.97 17.45 -1.00
C TYR A 101 19.40 17.92 0.39
N ALA A 102 19.55 17.01 1.36
CA ALA A 102 19.93 17.37 2.74
C ALA A 102 21.30 18.08 2.80
N ASP A 103 22.24 17.62 1.99
CA ASP A 103 23.61 18.15 1.94
C ASP A 103 23.83 19.09 0.73
N LEU A 104 22.76 19.46 0.02
CA LEU A 104 22.88 20.34 -1.13
C LEU A 104 23.28 21.75 -0.67
N LYS A 105 24.55 22.08 -0.86
CA LYS A 105 25.06 23.43 -0.62
C LYS A 105 24.86 24.29 -1.86
N PRO A 106 24.62 25.59 -1.68
CA PRO A 106 24.70 26.52 -2.80
C PRO A 106 26.07 26.42 -3.50
N ALA A 107 26.07 26.49 -4.83
CA ALA A 107 27.29 26.34 -5.63
C ALA A 107 28.37 27.39 -5.32
N TRP A 108 28.01 28.52 -4.72
CA TRP A 108 28.92 29.59 -4.31
C TRP A 108 29.55 29.40 -2.93
N THR A 109 29.11 28.39 -2.17
CA THR A 109 29.73 28.01 -0.88
C THR A 109 30.84 27.00 -1.18
N LYS A 110 32.10 27.48 -1.22
CA LYS A 110 33.31 26.64 -1.28
C LYS A 110 33.62 26.02 0.08
#